data_AF-A0A6B3NXC1-F1
#
_entry.id   AF-A0A6B3NXC1-F1
#
_cell.length_a   1.000
_cell.length_b   1.000
_cell.length_c   1.000
_cell.angle_alpha   90.00
_cell.angle_beta   90.00
_cell.angle_gamma   90.00
#
_symmetry.space_group_name_H-M   'P 1'
#
loop_
_entity.id
_entity.type
_entity.pdbx_description
1 polymer ?
#
loop_
_entity_poly.entity_id
_entity_poly.type
_entity_poly.pdbx_seq_one_letter_code
_entity_poly.pdbx_strand_id
1 'polypeptide(L)'
;MFKRHYVVLSLALFLGSLYLDVLPVGDLTMVRGMHALTLGWLGGSAWWANPLICLALMMRRNRPQLSLLLAGMALLLAAQWLPVIGWGESRMLPVQADGLPRLLAGYYLWVVALAVYVAGQFLNRQQVPGGARQGWLAWVLVAAIYVTAALSFTAWSDRPHRPPSIPANAI
;
A
#
# COMPACT_ATOMS: atom_id res chain seq x y z
N MET A 1 -10.20 15.96 -16.42
CA MET A 1 -9.10 14.97 -16.55
C MET A 1 -9.19 13.77 -15.59
N PHE A 2 -9.54 13.97 -14.31
CA PHE A 2 -9.56 12.93 -13.27
C PHE A 2 -10.40 11.68 -13.62
N LYS A 3 -11.58 11.86 -14.24
CA LYS A 3 -12.50 10.77 -14.60
C LYS A 3 -11.88 9.67 -15.49
N ARG A 4 -10.88 9.98 -16.33
CA ARG A 4 -10.27 9.01 -17.27
C ARG A 4 -8.99 8.34 -16.76
N HIS A 5 -8.27 8.95 -15.83
CA HIS A 5 -6.92 8.52 -15.45
C HIS A 5 -6.75 8.19 -13.97
N TYR A 6 -7.82 8.20 -13.16
CA TYR A 6 -7.74 7.88 -11.73
C TYR A 6 -7.14 6.49 -11.45
N VAL A 7 -7.35 5.49 -12.34
CA VAL A 7 -6.74 4.16 -12.17
C VAL A 7 -5.23 4.21 -12.37
N VAL A 8 -4.76 4.97 -13.36
CA VAL A 8 -3.32 5.15 -13.62
C VAL A 8 -2.68 5.92 -12.47
N LEU A 9 -3.34 6.97 -11.97
CA LEU A 9 -2.87 7.75 -10.83
C LEU A 9 -2.81 6.89 -9.56
N SER A 10 -3.87 6.15 -9.26
CA SER A 10 -3.90 5.20 -8.13
C SER A 10 -2.79 4.16 -8.26
N LEU A 11 -2.60 3.59 -9.46
CA LEU A 11 -1.55 2.61 -9.70
C LEU A 11 -0.15 3.23 -9.55
N ALA A 12 0.08 4.45 -10.02
CA ALA A 12 1.36 5.13 -9.86
C ALA A 12 1.67 5.42 -8.37
N LEU A 13 0.66 5.85 -7.60
CA LEU A 13 0.80 6.07 -6.16
C LEU A 13 1.06 4.74 -5.42
N PHE A 14 0.35 3.68 -5.81
CA PHE A 14 0.56 2.33 -5.28
C PHE A 14 1.97 1.81 -5.59
N LEU A 15 2.46 1.97 -6.82
CA LEU A 15 3.81 1.56 -7.16
C LEU A 15 4.86 2.39 -6.42
N GLY A 16 4.63 3.69 -6.28
CA GLY A 16 5.49 4.58 -5.49
C GLY A 16 5.57 4.15 -4.02
N SER A 17 4.46 3.72 -3.42
CA SER A 17 4.44 3.31 -2.01
C SER A 17 5.27 2.06 -1.73
N LEU A 18 5.50 1.19 -2.72
CA LEU A 18 6.30 -0.02 -2.58
C LEU A 18 7.79 0.26 -2.31
N TYR A 19 8.28 1.41 -2.76
CA TYR A 19 9.68 1.83 -2.59
C TYR A 19 9.91 2.71 -1.36
N LEU A 20 8.84 3.10 -0.68
CA LEU A 20 8.89 3.89 0.54
C LEU A 20 8.89 2.99 1.78
N ASP A 21 9.39 3.53 2.89
CA ASP A 21 9.37 2.86 4.17
C ASP A 21 7.94 2.84 4.73
N VAL A 22 7.55 1.72 5.33
CA VAL A 22 6.19 1.44 5.81
C VAL A 22 6.16 1.17 7.30
N LEU A 23 7.17 0.46 7.81
CA LEU A 23 7.29 0.10 9.23
C LEU A 23 8.76 0.08 9.66
N PRO A 24 9.12 0.56 10.85
CA PRO A 24 10.39 0.18 11.48
C PRO A 24 10.36 -1.32 11.86
N VAL A 25 11.48 -2.04 11.89
CA VAL A 25 11.58 -3.37 12.55
C VAL A 25 12.82 -3.35 13.44
N GLY A 26 12.60 -3.13 14.74
CA GLY A 26 13.69 -2.91 15.68
C GLY A 26 14.46 -1.60 15.42
N ASP A 27 15.63 -1.46 16.05
CA ASP A 27 16.40 -0.21 16.06
C ASP A 27 17.20 0.07 14.78
N LEU A 28 17.37 -0.93 13.89
CA LEU A 28 18.36 -0.87 12.80
C LEU A 28 17.81 -1.14 11.40
N THR A 29 16.60 -1.67 11.25
CA THR A 29 16.06 -2.04 9.93
C THR A 29 14.68 -1.42 9.65
N MET A 30 14.49 -1.00 8.40
CA MET A 30 13.23 -0.42 7.92
C MET A 30 12.59 -1.37 6.91
N VAL A 31 11.31 -1.67 7.12
CA VAL A 31 10.50 -2.48 6.20
C VAL A 31 9.88 -1.56 5.16
N ARG A 32 10.33 -1.74 3.92
CA ARG A 32 9.75 -1.09 2.74
C ARG A 32 8.42 -1.69 2.32
N GLY A 33 7.64 -0.93 1.58
CA GLY A 33 6.33 -1.37 1.07
C GLY A 33 6.39 -2.66 0.25
N MET A 34 7.50 -2.94 -0.43
CA MET A 34 7.70 -4.20 -1.14
C MET A 34 7.69 -5.44 -0.22
N HIS A 35 8.26 -5.34 0.98
CA HIS A 35 8.24 -6.42 1.97
C HIS A 35 6.87 -6.50 2.65
N ALA A 36 6.24 -5.34 2.90
CA ALA A 36 4.89 -5.30 3.43
C ALA A 36 3.88 -5.95 2.45
N LEU A 37 4.07 -5.75 1.13
CA LEU A 37 3.29 -6.38 0.07
C LEU A 37 3.42 -7.91 0.09
N THR A 38 4.64 -8.45 0.14
CA THR A 38 4.86 -9.90 0.15
C THR A 38 4.30 -10.56 1.41
N LEU A 39 4.55 -9.96 2.58
CA LEU A 39 3.97 -10.42 3.83
C LEU A 39 2.43 -10.30 3.84
N GLY A 40 1.90 -9.23 3.26
CA GLY A 40 0.46 -8.99 3.16
C GLY A 40 -0.26 -10.05 2.34
N TRP A 41 0.38 -10.55 1.27
CA TRP A 41 -0.18 -11.65 0.47
C TRP A 41 -0.29 -12.97 1.25
N LEU A 42 0.60 -13.16 2.22
CA LEU A 42 0.61 -14.33 3.11
C LEU A 42 -0.21 -14.11 4.39
N GLY A 43 -0.89 -12.96 4.52
CA GLY A 43 -1.69 -12.61 5.70
C GLY A 43 -0.88 -12.10 6.90
N GLY A 44 0.42 -11.82 6.72
CA GLY A 44 1.35 -11.43 7.78
C GLY A 44 1.52 -9.92 7.99
N SER A 45 0.77 -9.05 7.30
CA SER A 45 0.90 -7.59 7.45
C SER A 45 -0.41 -6.86 7.20
N ALA A 46 -0.49 -5.58 7.62
CA ALA A 46 -1.61 -4.67 7.35
C ALA A 46 -1.93 -4.48 5.85
N TRP A 47 -1.03 -4.91 4.96
CA TRP A 47 -1.16 -4.85 3.50
C TRP A 47 -1.92 -6.06 2.93
N TRP A 48 -2.56 -6.88 3.76
CA TRP A 48 -3.42 -7.99 3.32
C TRP A 48 -4.65 -7.55 2.52
N ALA A 49 -4.95 -6.25 2.41
CA ALA A 49 -6.01 -5.73 1.55
C ALA A 49 -5.65 -5.77 0.04
N ASN A 50 -4.39 -6.04 -0.33
CA ASN A 50 -3.94 -6.04 -1.73
C ASN A 50 -4.62 -7.06 -2.68
N PRO A 51 -4.97 -8.29 -2.27
CA PRO A 51 -5.80 -9.19 -3.07
C PRO A 51 -7.16 -8.57 -3.43
N LEU A 52 -7.78 -7.82 -2.51
CA LEU A 52 -9.05 -7.13 -2.78
C LEU A 52 -8.88 -6.01 -3.81
N ILE A 53 -7.74 -5.32 -3.82
CA ILE A 53 -7.39 -4.33 -4.86
C ILE A 53 -7.27 -5.02 -6.23
N CYS A 54 -6.58 -6.16 -6.30
CA CYS A 54 -6.45 -6.95 -7.52
C CYS A 54 -7.82 -7.34 -8.07
N LEU A 55 -8.67 -7.92 -7.21
CA LEU A 55 -10.03 -8.30 -7.55
C LEU A 55 -10.86 -7.08 -7.97
N ALA A 56 -10.72 -5.94 -7.29
CA ALA A 56 -11.41 -4.72 -7.65
C ALA A 56 -11.02 -4.25 -9.07
N LEU A 57 -9.73 -4.28 -9.42
CA LEU A 57 -9.28 -3.90 -10.76
C LEU A 57 -9.79 -4.87 -11.84
N MET A 58 -9.79 -6.17 -11.57
CA MET A 58 -10.32 -7.18 -12.50
C MET A 58 -11.83 -7.04 -12.70
N MET A 59 -12.58 -6.79 -11.63
CA MET A 59 -14.04 -6.65 -11.66
C MET A 59 -14.52 -5.31 -12.21
N ARG A 60 -13.64 -4.31 -12.31
CA ARG A 60 -13.98 -2.94 -12.73
C ARG A 60 -14.80 -2.87 -14.02
N ARG A 61 -14.43 -3.70 -15.00
CA ARG A 61 -15.06 -3.73 -16.33
C ARG A 61 -16.43 -4.39 -16.30
N ASN A 62 -16.51 -5.59 -15.74
CA ASN A 62 -17.69 -6.45 -15.88
C ASN A 62 -18.74 -6.14 -14.81
N ARG A 63 -18.28 -5.70 -13.62
CA ARG A 63 -19.10 -5.50 -12.42
C ARG A 63 -18.59 -4.23 -11.70
N PRO A 64 -18.82 -3.02 -12.24
CA PRO A 64 -18.26 -1.78 -11.68
C PRO A 64 -18.71 -1.52 -10.23
N GLN A 65 -19.91 -1.99 -9.86
CA GLN A 65 -20.41 -1.95 -8.49
C GLN A 65 -19.67 -2.91 -7.55
N LEU A 66 -19.36 -4.14 -7.99
CA LEU A 66 -18.54 -5.07 -7.19
C LEU A 66 -17.11 -4.56 -7.04
N SER A 67 -16.55 -3.95 -8.09
CA SER A 67 -15.24 -3.29 -8.01
C SER A 67 -15.22 -2.20 -6.96
N LEU A 68 -16.27 -1.36 -6.91
CA LEU A 68 -16.40 -0.32 -5.90
C LEU A 68 -16.51 -0.91 -4.49
N LEU A 69 -17.31 -1.97 -4.31
CA LEU A 69 -17.47 -2.65 -3.03
C LEU A 69 -16.15 -3.26 -2.55
N LEU A 70 -15.44 -4.00 -3.42
CA LEU A 70 -14.15 -4.60 -3.11
C LEU A 70 -13.08 -3.56 -2.78
N ALA A 71 -13.03 -2.46 -3.55
CA ALA A 71 -12.11 -1.37 -3.27
C ALA A 71 -12.47 -0.62 -1.98
N GLY A 72 -13.76 -0.45 -1.68
CA GLY A 72 -14.24 0.13 -0.44
C GLY A 72 -13.86 -0.75 0.76
N MET A 73 -14.03 -2.07 0.66
CA MET A 73 -13.56 -3.01 1.68
C MET A 73 -12.04 -2.93 1.84
N ALA A 74 -11.28 -2.91 0.75
CA ALA A 74 -9.82 -2.76 0.81
C ALA A 74 -9.41 -1.47 1.53
N LEU A 75 -10.09 -0.35 1.24
CA LEU A 75 -9.85 0.93 1.90
C LEU A 75 -10.23 0.90 3.38
N LEU A 76 -11.35 0.28 3.76
CA LEU A 76 -11.74 0.12 5.17
C LEU A 76 -10.73 -0.72 5.95
N LEU A 77 -10.26 -1.82 5.35
CA LEU A 77 -9.24 -2.69 5.94
C LEU A 77 -7.89 -2.01 6.04
N ALA A 78 -7.54 -1.11 5.12
CA ALA A 78 -6.37 -0.26 5.26
C ALA A 78 -6.62 0.82 6.33
N ALA A 79 -7.82 1.39 6.40
CA ALA A 79 -8.14 2.45 7.33
C ALA A 79 -8.22 1.97 8.78
N GLN A 80 -8.53 0.70 9.05
CA GLN A 80 -8.59 0.14 10.42
C GLN A 80 -7.27 0.24 11.18
N TRP A 81 -6.15 0.39 10.48
CA TRP A 81 -4.83 0.56 11.08
C TRP A 81 -4.45 2.03 11.31
N LEU A 82 -5.23 3.00 10.79
CA LEU A 82 -5.03 4.43 11.06
C LEU A 82 -5.28 4.80 12.54
N PRO A 83 -6.33 4.30 13.23
CA PRO A 83 -6.58 4.58 14.65
C PRO A 83 -5.53 4.00 15.60
N VAL A 84 -4.71 3.05 15.13
CA VAL A 84 -3.64 2.42 15.92
C VAL A 84 -2.53 3.43 16.29
N ILE A 85 -2.60 4.65 15.73
CA ILE A 85 -1.73 5.79 16.05
C ILE A 85 -2.21 6.57 17.30
N GLY A 86 -3.37 6.25 17.89
CA GLY A 86 -3.96 7.09 18.96
C GLY A 86 -4.35 6.42 20.27
N TRP A 87 -4.49 5.10 20.33
CA TRP A 87 -4.90 4.39 21.54
C TRP A 87 -3.86 3.34 21.90
N GLY A 88 -3.29 3.49 23.09
CA GLY A 88 -2.19 2.69 23.61
C GLY A 88 -2.44 1.18 23.52
N GLU A 89 -1.34 0.45 23.47
CA GLU A 89 -1.26 -1.01 23.65
C GLU A 89 -1.60 -1.92 22.47
N SER A 90 -1.30 -1.52 21.24
CA SER A 90 -1.14 -2.50 20.15
C SER A 90 0.29 -3.05 20.12
N ARG A 91 0.54 -4.10 20.93
CA ARG A 91 1.81 -4.87 20.99
C ARG A 91 2.24 -5.54 19.67
N MET A 92 1.56 -5.28 18.56
CA MET A 92 1.80 -5.87 17.24
C MET A 92 2.52 -4.91 16.27
N LEU A 93 2.78 -3.66 16.67
CA LEU A 93 3.59 -2.74 15.88
C LEU A 93 4.99 -2.60 16.50
N PRO A 94 6.08 -2.82 15.74
CA PRO A 94 7.43 -2.54 16.20
C PRO A 94 7.56 -1.07 16.57
N VAL A 95 8.01 -0.86 17.79
CA VAL A 95 8.14 0.42 18.48
C VAL A 95 9.47 1.05 18.07
N GLN A 96 9.48 2.33 17.65
CA GLN A 96 10.74 3.11 17.54
C GLN A 96 11.35 3.36 18.92
N ALA A 97 12.61 3.78 18.99
CA ALA A 97 13.31 4.19 20.22
C ALA A 97 12.50 5.16 21.12
N ASP A 98 11.53 5.88 20.55
CA ASP A 98 10.66 6.85 21.22
C ASP A 98 9.37 6.23 21.81
N GLY A 99 9.16 4.91 21.72
CA GLY A 99 8.00 4.25 22.34
C GLY A 99 6.72 4.27 21.50
N LEU A 100 6.68 4.95 20.36
CA LEU A 100 5.46 5.19 19.59
C LEU A 100 5.36 4.31 18.32
N PRO A 101 4.24 3.58 18.11
CA PRO A 101 3.99 2.89 16.86
C PRO A 101 3.71 3.93 15.75
N ARG A 102 4.61 4.03 14.76
CA ARG A 102 4.43 4.95 13.62
C ARG A 102 4.37 4.20 12.29
N LEU A 103 3.24 4.37 11.61
CA LEU A 103 3.12 4.10 10.18
C LEU A 103 3.90 5.16 9.41
N LEU A 104 4.70 4.74 8.42
CA LEU A 104 5.58 5.63 7.64
C LEU A 104 4.94 6.02 6.30
N ALA A 105 5.62 6.90 5.56
CA ALA A 105 5.12 7.53 4.34
C ALA A 105 4.57 6.54 3.30
N GLY A 106 5.18 5.34 3.17
CA GLY A 106 4.70 4.30 2.26
C GLY A 106 3.30 3.80 2.62
N TYR A 107 2.97 3.71 3.91
CA TYR A 107 1.62 3.31 4.33
C TYR A 107 0.57 4.33 3.91
N TYR A 108 0.80 5.62 4.20
CA TYR A 108 -0.14 6.67 3.83
C TYR A 108 -0.29 6.82 2.33
N LEU A 109 0.80 6.71 1.57
CA LEU A 109 0.75 6.78 0.12
C LEU A 109 -0.07 5.62 -0.48
N TRP A 110 0.04 4.42 0.11
CA TRP A 110 -0.79 3.26 -0.24
C TRP A 110 -2.28 3.50 0.07
N VAL A 111 -2.61 4.05 1.24
CA VAL A 111 -3.99 4.43 1.59
C VAL A 111 -4.54 5.50 0.65
N VAL A 112 -3.74 6.50 0.28
CA VAL A 112 -4.13 7.53 -0.69
C VAL A 112 -4.37 6.90 -2.06
N ALA A 113 -3.53 5.96 -2.49
CA ALA A 113 -3.73 5.22 -3.74
C ALA A 113 -5.10 4.52 -3.77
N LEU A 114 -5.47 3.86 -2.66
CA LEU A 114 -6.78 3.25 -2.47
C LEU A 114 -7.92 4.27 -2.52
N ALA A 115 -7.79 5.38 -1.79
CA ALA A 115 -8.81 6.43 -1.74
C ALA A 115 -9.05 7.05 -3.14
N VAL A 116 -7.97 7.31 -3.89
CA VAL A 116 -8.04 7.80 -5.28
C VAL A 116 -8.79 6.80 -6.18
N TYR A 117 -8.54 5.49 -6.01
CA TYR A 117 -9.27 4.47 -6.76
C TYR A 117 -10.75 4.44 -6.41
N VAL A 118 -11.09 4.40 -5.11
CA VAL A 118 -12.48 4.35 -4.64
C VAL A 118 -13.26 5.60 -5.09
N ALA A 119 -12.69 6.79 -4.90
CA ALA A 119 -13.31 8.04 -5.32
C ALA A 119 -13.52 8.07 -6.85
N GLY A 120 -12.50 7.68 -7.61
CA GLY A 120 -12.58 7.64 -9.07
C GLY A 120 -13.59 6.60 -9.58
N GLN A 121 -13.68 5.43 -8.94
CA GLN A 121 -14.65 4.39 -9.28
C GLN A 121 -16.08 4.82 -8.88
N PHE A 122 -16.25 5.48 -7.74
CA PHE A 122 -17.54 6.01 -7.28
C PHE A 122 -18.09 7.06 -8.25
N LEU A 123 -17.25 8.00 -8.67
CA LEU A 123 -17.63 9.06 -9.63
C LEU A 123 -17.96 8.51 -11.03
N ASN A 124 -17.48 7.32 -11.36
CA ASN A 124 -17.68 6.67 -12.66
C ASN A 124 -18.58 5.42 -12.57
N ARG A 125 -19.28 5.20 -11.45
CA ARG A 125 -20.08 3.98 -11.18
C ARG A 125 -21.22 3.72 -12.17
N GLN A 126 -21.66 4.76 -12.89
CA GLN A 126 -22.74 4.71 -13.89
C GLN A 126 -22.22 4.53 -15.32
N GLN A 127 -20.90 4.43 -15.54
CA GLN A 127 -20.37 4.19 -16.87
C GLN A 127 -20.72 2.78 -17.35
N VAL A 128 -21.30 2.71 -18.56
CA VAL A 128 -21.62 1.45 -19.23
C VAL A 128 -20.34 0.62 -19.41
N PRO A 129 -20.37 -0.70 -19.19
CA PRO A 129 -19.23 -1.59 -19.44
C PRO A 129 -18.66 -1.40 -20.86
N GLY A 130 -17.55 -0.67 -20.99
CA GLY A 130 -16.92 -0.32 -22.27
C GLY A 130 -15.69 -1.17 -22.60
N GLY A 131 -15.38 -1.30 -23.90
CA GLY A 131 -14.43 -2.24 -24.52
C GLY A 131 -12.95 -2.22 -24.07
N ALA A 132 -12.19 -3.17 -24.64
CA ALA A 132 -10.91 -3.78 -24.22
C ALA A 132 -9.72 -2.90 -23.74
N ARG A 133 -9.82 -1.57 -23.69
CA ARG A 133 -8.67 -0.66 -23.59
C ARG A 133 -7.93 -0.63 -22.24
N GLN A 134 -8.46 -1.21 -21.17
CA GLN A 134 -7.88 -1.08 -19.82
C GLN A 134 -7.69 -2.39 -19.04
N GLY A 135 -7.82 -3.55 -19.70
CA GLY A 135 -7.51 -4.85 -19.09
C GLY A 135 -6.02 -5.03 -18.75
N TRP A 136 -5.14 -4.32 -19.46
CA TRP A 136 -3.70 -4.33 -19.21
C TRP A 136 -3.31 -3.82 -17.82
N LEU A 137 -4.12 -2.99 -17.17
CA LEU A 137 -3.81 -2.45 -15.83
C LEU A 137 -3.79 -3.53 -14.75
N ALA A 138 -4.65 -4.55 -14.87
CA ALA A 138 -4.59 -5.72 -13.98
C ALA A 138 -3.29 -6.48 -14.18
N TRP A 139 -2.83 -6.63 -15.44
CA TRP A 139 -1.55 -7.23 -15.75
C TRP A 139 -0.36 -6.41 -15.25
N VAL A 140 -0.43 -5.08 -15.24
CA VAL A 140 0.60 -4.24 -14.63
C VAL A 140 0.63 -4.42 -13.12
N LEU A 141 -0.51 -4.53 -12.45
CA LEU A 141 -0.53 -4.82 -11.01
C LEU A 141 0.07 -6.20 -10.73
N VAL A 142 -0.27 -7.21 -11.52
CA VAL A 142 0.32 -8.55 -11.43
C VAL A 142 1.84 -8.49 -11.65
N ALA A 143 2.29 -7.85 -12.72
CA ALA A 143 3.72 -7.67 -13.01
C ALA A 143 4.44 -6.94 -11.87
N ALA A 144 3.82 -5.90 -11.33
CA ALA A 144 4.34 -5.19 -10.17
C ALA A 144 4.44 -6.09 -8.95
N ILE A 145 3.44 -6.91 -8.64
CA ILE A 145 3.51 -7.87 -7.54
C ILE A 145 4.68 -8.84 -7.73
N TYR A 146 4.85 -9.42 -8.92
CA TYR A 146 5.95 -10.35 -9.21
C TYR A 146 7.32 -9.68 -9.13
N VAL A 147 7.49 -8.53 -9.77
CA VAL A 147 8.75 -7.77 -9.75
C VAL A 147 9.09 -7.35 -8.33
N THR A 148 8.11 -6.84 -7.59
CA THR A 148 8.29 -6.35 -6.23
C THR A 148 8.56 -7.49 -5.25
N ALA A 149 7.90 -8.63 -5.41
CA ALA A 149 8.19 -9.83 -4.64
C ALA A 149 9.62 -10.32 -4.89
N ALA A 150 10.03 -10.42 -6.16
CA ALA A 150 11.41 -10.80 -6.50
C ALA A 150 12.43 -9.82 -5.92
N LEU A 151 12.19 -8.51 -6.04
CA LEU A 151 13.06 -7.46 -5.51
C LEU A 151 13.16 -7.51 -3.98
N SER A 152 12.09 -7.89 -3.28
CA SER A 152 12.10 -7.99 -1.81
C SER A 152 13.11 -9.01 -1.27
N PHE A 153 13.50 -10.02 -2.06
CA PHE A 153 14.49 -11.03 -1.67
C PHE A 153 15.92 -10.71 -2.12
N THR A 154 16.18 -9.52 -2.67
CA THR A 154 17.51 -9.11 -3.13
C THR A 154 18.23 -8.24 -2.11
N ALA A 155 19.56 -8.28 -2.04
CA ALA A 155 20.35 -7.42 -1.14
C ALA A 155 20.12 -5.90 -1.34
N TRP A 156 19.52 -5.49 -2.46
CA TRP A 156 19.10 -4.11 -2.73
C TRP A 156 17.88 -3.66 -1.92
N SER A 157 17.14 -4.62 -1.36
CA SER A 157 15.94 -4.38 -0.58
C SER A 157 16.26 -3.89 0.83
N ASP A 158 17.36 -4.39 1.38
CA ASP A 158 17.93 -4.00 2.67
C ASP A 158 18.60 -2.63 2.59
N ARG A 159 18.10 -1.66 3.36
CA ARG A 159 18.82 -0.42 3.64
C ARG A 159 19.26 -0.42 5.11
N PRO A 160 20.57 -0.32 5.38
CA PRO A 160 21.02 -0.02 6.74
C PRO A 160 20.56 1.39 7.12
N HIS A 161 19.88 1.52 8.27
CA HIS A 161 19.61 2.83 8.83
C HIS A 161 20.91 3.40 9.40
N ARG A 162 21.23 4.66 9.06
CA ARG A 162 22.42 5.35 9.60
C ARG A 162 22.12 5.67 11.07
N PRO A 163 22.97 5.26 12.04
CA PRO A 163 22.72 5.62 13.44
C PRO A 163 22.68 7.15 13.58
N PRO A 164 21.88 7.69 14.51
CA PRO A 164 21.91 9.11 14.81
C PRO A 164 23.35 9.48 15.16
N SER A 165 23.90 10.49 14.48
CA SER A 165 25.21 11.03 14.81
C SER A 165 25.17 11.51 16.26
N ILE A 166 25.93 10.87 17.15
CA ILE A 166 26.16 11.38 18.49
C ILE A 166 26.74 12.79 18.31
N PRO A 167 26.10 13.86 18.79
CA PRO A 167 26.66 15.19 18.70
C PRO A 167 28.02 15.17 19.40
N ALA A 168 29.06 15.71 18.75
CA ALA A 168 30.44 15.73 19.24
C ALA A 168 30.65 16.42 20.60
N ASN A 169 29.57 16.93 21.20
CA ASN A 169 29.55 17.68 22.46
C ASN A 169 29.09 16.83 23.65
N ALA A 170 28.98 15.51 23.49
CA ALA A 170 28.51 14.58 24.53
C ALA A 170 29.63 13.78 25.22
N ILE A 171 30.88 14.25 25.16
CA ILE A 171 32.02 13.70 25.92
C ILE A 171 32.60 14.81 26.79
#